data_AF-A0A2N2HZI5-F1
#
_entry.id   AF-A0A2N2HZI5-F1
#
_cell.length_a   1.000
_cell.length_b   1.000
_cell.length_c   1.000
_cell.angle_alpha   90.00
_cell.angle_beta   90.00
_cell.angle_gamma   90.00
#
_symmetry.space_group_name_H-M   'P 1'
#
loop_
_entity.id
_entity.type
_entity.pdbx_description
1 polymer ?
#
loop_
_entity_poly.entity_id
_entity_poly.type
_entity_poly.pdbx_seq_one_letter_code
_entity_poly.pdbx_strand_id
1 'polypeptide(L)' 'MSSTDLFIKEYQDRFEKKIRENEISSLEHWKAQLDKIIATRQDSVASTQSQITKISEMMANRIKILKKGQNG' A
#
# COMPACT_ATOMS: atom_id res chain seq x y z
N MET A 1 -14.09 -30.87 -15.98
CA MET A 1 -12.89 -30.02 -15.88
C MET A 1 -11.72 -30.93 -15.60
N SER A 2 -10.62 -30.78 -16.33
CA SER A 2 -9.39 -31.54 -16.10
C SER A 2 -8.80 -31.18 -14.73
N SER A 3 -8.04 -32.09 -14.11
CA SER A 3 -7.29 -31.79 -12.88
C SER A 3 -6.37 -30.57 -13.03
N THR A 4 -5.87 -30.32 -14.25
CA THR A 4 -5.11 -29.12 -14.59
C THR A 4 -5.95 -27.85 -14.49
N ASP A 5 -7.20 -27.88 -14.96
CA ASP A 5 -8.10 -26.71 -14.92
C ASP A 5 -8.47 -26.34 -13.48
N LEU A 6 -8.67 -27.35 -12.62
CA LEU A 6 -8.94 -27.16 -11.20
C LEU A 6 -7.73 -26.53 -10.48
N PHE A 7 -6.52 -26.99 -10.80
CA PHE A 7 -5.29 -26.43 -10.25
C PHE A 7 -5.07 -24.98 -10.68
N ILE A 8 -5.27 -24.66 -11.96
CA ILE A 8 -5.13 -23.29 -12.49
C ILE A 8 -6.11 -22.35 -11.76
N LYS A 9 -7.37 -22.78 -11.60
CA LYS A 9 -8.39 -22.00 -10.91
C LYS A 9 -8.03 -21.75 -9.44
N GLU A 10 -7.59 -22.77 -8.73
CA GLU A 10 -7.18 -22.61 -7.33
C GLU A 10 -5.96 -21.68 -7.19
N TYR A 11 -5.01 -21.76 -8.13
CA TYR A 11 -3.88 -20.84 -8.17
C TYR A 11 -4.32 -19.39 -8.41
N GLN A 12 -5.22 -19.16 -9.38
CA GLN A 12 -5.79 -17.85 -9.66
C GLN A 12 -6.50 -17.27 -8.43
N ASP A 13 -7.38 -18.05 -7.78
CA ASP A 13 -8.12 -17.62 -6.60
C ASP A 13 -7.16 -17.21 -5.46
N ARG A 14 -6.09 -18.00 -5.23
CA ARG A 14 -5.05 -17.69 -4.24
C ARG A 14 -4.27 -16.43 -4.60
N PHE A 15 -3.95 -16.25 -5.87
CA PHE A 15 -3.21 -15.09 -6.36
C PHE A 15 -4.02 -13.80 -6.22
N GLU A 16 -5.29 -13.81 -6.64
CA GLU A 16 -6.22 -12.69 -6.48
C GLU A 16 -6.42 -12.33 -5.00
N LYS A 17 -6.60 -13.34 -4.14
CA LYS A 17 -6.68 -13.14 -2.69
C LYS A 17 -5.42 -12.46 -2.18
N LYS A 18 -4.24 -12.91 -2.61
CA LYS A 18 -2.97 -12.34 -2.16
C LYS A 18 -2.77 -10.89 -2.62
N ILE A 19 -3.17 -10.57 -3.85
CA ILE A 19 -3.14 -9.19 -4.36
C ILE A 19 -4.04 -8.30 -3.50
N ARG A 20 -5.28 -8.74 -3.24
CA ARG A 20 -6.25 -7.98 -2.44
C ARG A 20 -5.74 -7.73 -1.02
N GLU A 21 -5.17 -8.75 -0.37
CA GLU A 21 -4.56 -8.61 0.96
C GLU A 21 -3.40 -7.60 0.99
N ASN A 22 -2.54 -7.65 -0.03
CA ASN A 22 -1.41 -6.72 -0.14
C ASN A 22 -1.88 -5.28 -0.38
N GLU A 23 -2.93 -5.09 -1.18
CA GLU A 23 -3.53 -3.77 -1.43
C GLU A 23 -4.16 -3.20 -0.15
N ILE A 24 -4.99 -3.99 0.55
CA ILE A 24 -5.60 -3.60 1.82
C ILE A 24 -4.53 -3.21 2.84
N SER A 25 -3.51 -4.06 3.04
CA SER A 25 -2.42 -3.79 3.98
C SER A 25 -1.67 -2.48 3.66
N SER A 26 -1.47 -2.20 2.37
CA SER A 26 -0.84 -0.96 1.92
C SER A 26 -1.71 0.26 2.23
N LEU A 27 -3.02 0.18 1.97
CA LEU A 27 -3.98 1.25 2.27
C LEU A 27 -4.11 1.51 3.76
N GLU A 28 -4.23 0.47 4.57
CA GLU A 28 -4.28 0.57 6.04
C GLU A 28 -3.03 1.23 6.61
N HIS A 29 -1.85 0.86 6.10
CA HIS A 29 -0.59 1.49 6.51
C HIS A 29 -0.61 3.00 6.29
N TRP A 30 -0.96 3.46 5.09
CA TRP A 30 -0.98 4.89 4.77
C TRP A 30 -2.08 5.64 5.50
N LYS A 31 -3.26 5.04 5.64
CA LYS A 31 -4.34 5.61 6.45
C LYS A 31 -3.90 5.81 7.89
N ALA A 32 -3.25 4.81 8.50
CA ALA A 32 -2.77 4.92 9.87
C ALA A 32 -1.71 6.02 10.05
N GLN A 33 -0.87 6.29 9.05
CA GLN A 33 0.07 7.42 9.11
C GLN A 33 -0.66 8.77 9.04
N LEU A 34 -1.67 8.89 8.18
CA LEU A 34 -2.50 10.11 8.09
C LEU A 34 -3.32 10.35 9.36
N ASP A 35 -3.95 9.30 9.90
CA ASP A 35 -4.72 9.37 11.14
C ASP A 35 -3.86 9.87 12.31
N LYS A 36 -2.56 9.49 12.36
CA LYS A 36 -1.62 10.01 13.36
C LYS A 36 -1.38 11.51 13.24
N ILE A 37 -1.25 12.02 12.01
CA ILE A 37 -1.10 13.48 11.77
C ILE A 37 -2.36 14.23 12.22
N ILE A 38 -3.54 13.67 11.93
CA ILE A 38 -4.83 14.25 12.30
C ILE A 38 -5.02 14.26 13.82
N ALA A 39 -4.64 13.18 14.50
CA ALA A 39 -4.78 13.04 15.95
C ALA A 39 -3.74 13.85 16.75
N THR A 40 -2.61 14.22 16.12
CA THR A 40 -1.57 15.02 16.77
C THR A 40 -2.02 16.48 16.85
N ARG A 41 -1.82 17.12 18.01
CA ARG A 41 -2.06 18.57 18.14
C ARG A 41 -1.16 19.31 17.15
N GLN A 42 -1.78 20.08 16.26
CA GLN A 42 -1.07 20.79 15.22
C GLN A 42 -0.63 22.16 15.74
N ASP A 43 0.68 22.31 15.98
CA ASP A 43 1.26 23.57 16.47
C ASP A 43 1.15 24.71 15.45
N SER A 44 1.12 24.37 14.15
CA SER A 44 0.95 25.33 13.05
C SER A 44 0.50 24.64 11.75
N VAL A 45 0.03 25.42 10.78
CA VAL A 45 -0.24 24.92 9.43
C VAL A 45 1.04 24.44 8.74
N ALA A 46 2.17 25.13 8.96
CA ALA A 46 3.45 24.76 8.36
C ALA A 46 3.98 23.42 8.88
N SER A 47 3.87 23.15 10.19
CA SER A 47 4.27 21.86 10.76
C SER A 47 3.41 20.71 10.24
N THR A 48 2.11 20.95 10.05
CA THR A 48 1.18 20.01 9.44
C THR A 48 1.54 19.71 7.99
N GLN A 49 1.80 20.74 7.20
CA GLN A 49 2.22 20.61 5.80
C GLN A 49 3.51 19.78 5.71
N SER A 50 4.49 20.05 6.57
CA SER A 50 5.74 19.28 6.63
C SER A 50 5.52 17.79 6.92
N GLN A 51 4.64 17.46 7.88
CA GLN A 51 4.32 16.06 8.19
C GLN A 51 3.62 15.35 7.01
N ILE A 52 2.69 16.03 6.33
CA ILE A 52 2.01 15.47 5.15
C ILE A 52 3.01 15.28 3.99
N THR A 53 3.88 16.25 3.74
CA THR A 53 4.93 16.14 2.71
C THR A 53 5.83 14.93 2.96
N LYS A 54 6.24 14.70 4.22
CA LYS A 54 7.06 13.54 4.58
C LYS A 54 6.37 12.20 4.27
N ILE A 55 5.07 12.08 4.56
CA ILE A 55 4.30 10.89 4.17
C ILE A 55 4.28 10.73 2.65
N SER A 56 4.01 11.82 1.92
CA SER A 56 3.97 11.81 0.45
C SER A 56 5.30 11.35 -0.16
N GLU A 57 6.43 11.82 0.36
CA GLU A 57 7.78 11.40 -0.07
C GLU A 57 8.03 9.92 0.23
N MET A 58 7.61 9.42 1.40
CA MET A 58 7.70 8.00 1.73
C MET A 58 6.87 7.14 0.76
N MET A 59 5.65 7.58 0.41
CA MET A 59 4.82 6.93 -0.60
C MET A 59 5.51 6.91 -1.97
N ALA A 60 6.06 8.05 -2.41
CA ALA A 60 6.77 8.17 -3.68
C ALA A 60 7.99 7.24 -3.75
N ASN A 61 8.78 7.16 -2.67
CA ASN A 61 9.90 6.24 -2.56
C ASN A 61 9.46 4.78 -2.64
N ARG A 62 8.38 4.41 -1.95
CA ARG A 62 7.84 3.06 -2.01
C ARG A 62 7.35 2.71 -3.41
N ILE A 63 6.62 3.61 -4.08
CA ILE A 63 6.18 3.45 -5.47
C ILE A 63 7.38 3.25 -6.40
N LYS A 64 8.44 4.06 -6.26
CA LYS A 64 9.66 3.95 -7.05
C LYS A 64 10.33 2.58 -6.88
N ILE A 65 10.44 2.08 -5.65
CA ILE A 65 11.03 0.76 -5.35
C ILE A 65 10.17 -0.36 -5.96
N LEU A 66 8.85 -0.30 -5.79
CA LEU A 66 7.95 -1.32 -6.33
C LEU A 66 7.98 -1.36 -7.86
N LYS A 67 8.01 -0.20 -8.53
CA LYS A 67 8.16 -0.11 -10.00
C LYS A 67 9.49 -0.68 -10.49
N LYS A 68 10.59 -0.50 -9.75
CA LYS A 68 11.87 -1.12 -10.09
C LYS A 68 11.82 -2.65 -10.03
N GLY A 69 11.06 -3.21 -9.08
CA GLY A 69 10.84 -4.65 -8.97
C GLY A 69 9.91 -5.25 -10.03
N GLN A 70 9.20 -4.43 -10.82
CA GLN A 70 8.37 -4.88 -11.95
C GLN A 70 9.16 -5.04 -13.26
N ASN A 71 10.38 -4.48 -13.34
CA ASN A 71 11.23 -4.54 -14.54
C ASN A 71 12.32 -5.64 -14.44
N GLY A 72 12.10 -6.67 -13.61
CA GLY A 72 12.98 -7.82 -13.43
C GLY A 72 12.40 -9.08 -14.04
#